data_AF-A0A3L7UGS1-F1
#
_entry.id   AF-A0A3L7UGS1-F1
#
_cell.length_a   1.000
_cell.length_b   1.000
_cell.length_c   1.000
_cell.angle_alpha   90.00
_cell.angle_beta   90.00
_cell.angle_gamma   90.00
#
_symmetry.space_group_name_H-M   'P 1'
#
loop_
_entity.id
_entity.type
_entity.pdbx_description
1 polymer ?
#
loop_
_entity_poly.entity_id
_entity_poly.type
_entity_poly.pdbx_seq_one_letter_code
_entity_poly.pdbx_strand_id
1 'polypeptide(L)'
;MESTASVLLVGILMIAALQALGASRRRESSSADTVLGRQLTSSLMNEILLQTFEEPDANQTRVFGPEFGEVNGNRSLFDDVDDYAGWTSAPPNDRGGAVLTGFSNWTRSVNVEWVSPETLAATSASFTGLKRITVTVTKSGKTKGSLVSYRSIAWADTIPSPIDATGNRAPVAVATSPNSSGYVGSAVTFDASSSSDPDGDYLSYVWNFGDGKTSAGKTVSKTYTASGNYTVVLTVYDGRGSTATAARTIAIYP
;
A
#
# COMPACT_ATOMS: atom_id res chain seq x y z
N MET A 1 63.83 0.59 -12.37
CA MET A 1 62.98 -0.24 -11.50
C MET A 1 61.84 0.55 -10.85
N GLU A 2 61.97 1.86 -10.60
CA GLU A 2 60.87 2.66 -10.03
C GLU A 2 59.69 2.89 -11.00
N SER A 3 59.95 3.18 -12.28
CA SER A 3 58.89 3.43 -13.28
C SER A 3 57.93 2.25 -13.46
N THR A 4 58.42 1.02 -13.40
CA THR A 4 57.61 -0.21 -13.53
C THR A 4 56.74 -0.46 -12.29
N ALA A 5 57.23 -0.11 -11.10
CA ALA A 5 56.46 -0.23 -9.86
C ALA A 5 55.33 0.81 -9.81
N SER A 6 55.58 2.04 -10.25
CA SER A 6 54.56 3.10 -10.31
C SER A 6 53.45 2.81 -11.31
N VAL A 7 53.76 2.29 -12.51
CA VAL A 7 52.74 1.94 -13.51
C VAL A 7 51.85 0.79 -13.05
N LEU A 8 52.43 -0.23 -12.41
CA LEU A 8 51.67 -1.35 -11.85
C LEU A 8 50.73 -0.88 -10.73
N LEU A 9 51.21 -0.01 -9.84
CA LEU A 9 50.44 0.55 -8.73
C LEU A 9 49.26 1.41 -9.25
N VAL A 10 49.49 2.25 -10.25
CA VAL A 10 48.44 3.06 -10.89
C VAL A 10 47.40 2.17 -11.58
N GLY A 11 47.83 1.10 -12.25
CA GLY A 11 46.92 0.13 -12.88
C GLY A 11 46.00 -0.57 -11.88
N ILE A 12 46.54 -1.03 -10.75
CA ILE A 12 45.75 -1.68 -9.68
C ILE A 12 44.76 -0.68 -9.07
N LEU A 13 45.19 0.56 -8.83
CA LEU A 13 44.33 1.61 -8.27
C LEU A 13 43.16 1.94 -9.19
N MET A 14 43.40 2.02 -10.51
CA MET A 14 42.35 2.28 -11.50
C MET A 14 41.32 1.15 -11.59
N ILE A 15 41.77 -0.11 -11.53
CA ILE A 15 40.87 -1.26 -11.52
C ILE A 15 39.97 -1.24 -10.28
N ALA A 16 40.55 -0.99 -9.10
CA ALA A 16 39.79 -0.88 -7.85
C ALA A 16 38.76 0.27 -7.89
N ALA A 17 39.15 1.43 -8.41
CA ALA A 17 38.27 2.58 -8.58
C ALA A 17 37.10 2.28 -9.54
N LEU A 18 37.37 1.60 -10.66
CA LEU A 18 36.34 1.22 -11.63
C LEU A 18 35.35 0.19 -11.06
N GLN A 19 35.85 -0.78 -10.28
CA GLN A 19 34.99 -1.74 -9.58
C GLN A 19 34.10 -1.06 -8.54
N ALA A 20 34.64 -0.12 -7.76
CA ALA A 20 33.88 0.64 -6.76
C ALA A 20 32.80 1.53 -7.40
N LEU A 21 33.13 2.24 -8.49
CA LEU A 21 32.16 3.02 -9.27
C LEU A 21 31.07 2.14 -9.88
N GLY A 22 31.44 0.96 -10.39
CA GLY A 22 30.49 -0.04 -10.88
C GLY A 22 29.54 -0.54 -9.78
N ALA A 23 30.05 -0.78 -8.57
CA ALA A 23 29.25 -1.20 -7.42
C ALA A 23 28.29 -0.10 -6.94
N SER A 24 28.75 1.16 -6.88
CA SER A 24 27.94 2.33 -6.52
C SER A 24 26.79 2.55 -7.50
N ARG A 25 27.06 2.57 -8.82
CA ARG A 25 26.01 2.71 -9.84
C ARG A 25 24.98 1.58 -9.80
N ARG A 26 25.43 0.34 -9.58
CA ARG A 26 24.52 -0.81 -9.42
C ARG A 26 23.64 -0.67 -8.18
N ARG A 27 24.18 -0.14 -7.08
CA ARG A 27 23.43 0.12 -5.85
C ARG A 27 22.37 1.21 -6.04
N GLU A 28 22.72 2.31 -6.68
CA GLU A 28 21.79 3.40 -7.02
C GLU A 28 20.66 2.91 -7.94
N SER A 29 21.01 2.20 -9.03
CA SER A 29 20.03 1.59 -9.93
C SER A 29 19.13 0.59 -9.20
N SER A 30 19.67 -0.21 -8.28
CA SER A 30 18.86 -1.14 -7.48
C SER A 30 17.93 -0.41 -6.53
N SER A 31 18.35 0.71 -5.93
CA SER A 31 17.52 1.55 -5.06
C SER A 31 16.38 2.19 -5.85
N ALA A 32 16.68 2.75 -7.02
CA ALA A 32 15.68 3.32 -7.92
C ALA A 32 14.65 2.26 -8.36
N ASP A 33 15.11 1.06 -8.72
CA ASP A 33 14.23 -0.06 -9.04
C ASP A 33 13.37 -0.49 -7.85
N THR A 34 13.87 -0.44 -6.61
CA THR A 34 13.04 -0.75 -5.45
C THR A 34 11.93 0.29 -5.25
N VAL A 35 12.22 1.58 -5.45
CA VAL A 35 11.21 2.65 -5.34
C VAL A 35 10.16 2.52 -6.43
N LEU A 36 10.58 2.37 -7.69
CA LEU A 36 9.67 2.16 -8.82
C LEU A 36 8.83 0.89 -8.66
N GLY A 37 9.41 -0.17 -8.10
CA GLY A 37 8.70 -1.41 -7.84
C GLY A 37 7.59 -1.24 -6.83
N ARG A 38 7.85 -0.56 -5.71
CA ARG A 38 6.82 -0.24 -4.71
C ARG A 38 5.70 0.61 -5.29
N GLN A 39 6.04 1.63 -6.09
CA GLN A 39 5.05 2.48 -6.74
C GLN A 39 4.16 1.68 -7.70
N LEU A 40 4.77 0.86 -8.56
CA LEU A 40 4.05 0.01 -9.51
C LEU A 40 3.15 -0.98 -8.79
N THR A 41 3.66 -1.69 -7.78
CA THR A 41 2.84 -2.64 -7.01
C THR A 41 1.67 -1.96 -6.31
N SER A 42 1.87 -0.75 -5.77
CA SER A 42 0.80 0.02 -5.13
C SER A 42 -0.27 0.45 -6.13
N SER A 43 0.13 0.92 -7.31
CA SER A 43 -0.81 1.31 -8.37
C SER A 43 -1.64 0.12 -8.86
N LEU A 44 -1.00 -1.03 -9.08
CA LEU A 44 -1.67 -2.26 -9.51
C LEU A 44 -2.59 -2.81 -8.43
N MET A 45 -2.17 -2.78 -7.15
CA MET A 45 -3.03 -3.16 -6.04
C MET A 45 -4.24 -2.24 -5.93
N ASN A 46 -4.05 -0.92 -6.08
CA ASN A 46 -5.15 0.04 -6.04
C ASN A 46 -6.15 -0.19 -7.19
N GLU A 47 -5.68 -0.50 -8.40
CA GLU A 47 -6.56 -0.87 -9.53
C GLU A 47 -7.50 -2.05 -9.18
N ILE A 48 -6.94 -3.10 -8.58
CA ILE A 48 -7.70 -4.29 -8.16
C ILE A 48 -8.70 -3.94 -7.05
N LEU A 49 -8.24 -3.19 -6.03
CA LEU A 49 -9.06 -2.85 -4.88
C LEU A 49 -10.19 -1.87 -5.18
N LEU A 50 -10.22 -1.28 -6.37
CA LEU A 50 -11.37 -0.51 -6.86
C LEU A 50 -12.51 -1.38 -7.42
N GLN A 51 -12.24 -2.65 -7.79
CA GLN A 51 -13.30 -3.56 -8.25
C GLN A 51 -14.13 -4.06 -7.09
N THR A 52 -15.35 -4.53 -7.34
CA THR A 52 -16.18 -5.18 -6.30
C THR A 52 -15.63 -6.56 -5.98
N PHE A 53 -16.03 -7.09 -4.82
CA PHE A 53 -15.85 -8.52 -4.58
C PHE A 53 -17.17 -9.11 -5.03
N GLU A 54 -17.17 -9.87 -6.11
CA GLU A 54 -18.32 -10.64 -6.52
C GLU A 54 -17.94 -12.11 -6.58
N GLU A 55 -18.95 -12.96 -6.51
CA GLU A 55 -18.82 -14.36 -6.86
C GLU A 55 -19.72 -14.56 -8.07
N PRO A 56 -19.29 -15.33 -9.07
CA PRO A 56 -20.18 -15.65 -10.16
C PRO A 56 -21.44 -16.28 -9.59
N ASP A 57 -22.57 -15.82 -10.12
CA ASP A 57 -23.94 -16.15 -9.72
C ASP A 57 -24.08 -17.60 -9.26
N ALA A 58 -24.94 -17.84 -8.27
CA ALA A 58 -25.17 -19.12 -7.58
C ALA A 58 -25.40 -20.37 -8.48
N ASN A 59 -25.47 -20.22 -9.80
CA ASN A 59 -25.60 -21.26 -10.82
C ASN A 59 -24.30 -21.59 -11.60
N GLN A 60 -23.19 -20.89 -11.37
CA GLN A 60 -21.90 -21.31 -11.92
C GLN A 60 -21.13 -22.17 -10.92
N THR A 61 -20.41 -23.17 -11.42
CA THR A 61 -19.48 -23.95 -10.59
C THR A 61 -18.48 -22.98 -9.98
N ARG A 62 -18.42 -22.96 -8.64
CA ARG A 62 -17.49 -22.14 -7.85
C ARG A 62 -16.07 -22.57 -8.18
N VAL A 63 -15.46 -21.92 -9.15
CA VAL A 63 -14.13 -22.25 -9.66
C VAL A 63 -13.15 -21.19 -9.15
N PHE A 64 -11.99 -21.65 -8.69
CA PHE A 64 -10.88 -20.79 -8.34
C PHE A 64 -10.27 -20.17 -9.62
N GLY A 65 -10.10 -18.86 -9.65
CA GLY A 65 -9.44 -18.15 -10.74
C GLY A 65 -10.40 -17.34 -11.63
N PRO A 66 -9.92 -16.86 -12.79
CA PRO A 66 -10.73 -16.08 -13.71
C PRO A 66 -12.02 -16.80 -14.10
N GLU A 67 -13.12 -16.06 -14.24
CA GLU A 67 -14.41 -16.65 -14.59
C GLU A 67 -14.43 -17.29 -15.99
N PHE A 68 -15.47 -18.08 -16.26
CA PHE A 68 -15.60 -18.80 -17.52
C PHE A 68 -15.73 -17.82 -18.70
N GLY A 69 -14.69 -17.73 -19.54
CA GLY A 69 -14.62 -16.82 -20.69
C GLY A 69 -13.51 -15.75 -20.59
N GLU A 70 -12.91 -15.62 -19.40
CA GLU A 70 -11.92 -14.59 -19.04
C GLU A 70 -10.46 -15.02 -19.29
N VAL A 71 -10.23 -16.28 -19.66
CA VAL A 71 -8.88 -16.81 -19.92
C VAL A 71 -8.32 -16.25 -21.22
N ASN A 72 -7.30 -15.39 -21.11
CA ASN A 72 -6.60 -14.77 -22.25
C ASN A 72 -7.49 -13.88 -23.17
N GLY A 73 -8.55 -13.28 -22.60
CA GLY A 73 -9.49 -12.38 -23.28
C GLY A 73 -9.21 -10.88 -23.08
N ASN A 74 -10.13 -10.04 -23.60
CA ASN A 74 -10.08 -8.59 -23.43
C ASN A 74 -10.40 -8.20 -21.97
N ARG A 75 -9.36 -7.93 -21.19
CA ARG A 75 -9.42 -7.63 -19.74
C ARG A 75 -10.15 -6.33 -19.37
N SER A 76 -10.68 -5.62 -20.36
CA SER A 76 -11.54 -4.46 -20.14
C SER A 76 -12.89 -4.79 -19.51
N LEU A 77 -13.24 -6.08 -19.40
CA LEU A 77 -14.48 -6.56 -18.81
C LEU A 77 -14.39 -6.83 -17.30
N PHE A 78 -13.21 -6.62 -16.70
CA PHE A 78 -12.98 -6.90 -15.29
C PHE A 78 -13.85 -6.00 -14.43
N ASP A 79 -14.84 -6.59 -13.77
CA ASP A 79 -15.77 -5.92 -12.89
C ASP A 79 -15.54 -6.29 -11.42
N ASP A 80 -14.79 -7.36 -11.18
CA ASP A 80 -14.57 -7.91 -9.85
C ASP A 80 -13.07 -8.21 -9.54
N VAL A 81 -12.78 -8.68 -8.33
CA VAL A 81 -11.40 -8.96 -7.88
C VAL A 81 -10.85 -10.29 -8.40
N ASP A 82 -11.69 -11.28 -8.67
CA ASP A 82 -11.28 -12.62 -9.13
C ASP A 82 -10.78 -12.63 -10.56
N ASP A 83 -11.23 -11.70 -11.40
CA ASP A 83 -10.74 -11.57 -12.77
C ASP A 83 -9.23 -11.27 -12.84
N TYR A 84 -8.67 -10.73 -11.76
CA TYR A 84 -7.23 -10.49 -11.64
C TYR A 84 -6.45 -11.75 -11.26
N ALA A 85 -7.11 -12.84 -10.86
CA ALA A 85 -6.47 -14.07 -10.43
C ALA A 85 -5.55 -14.67 -11.52
N GLY A 86 -4.30 -14.91 -11.16
CA GLY A 86 -3.29 -15.45 -12.08
C GLY A 86 -2.84 -14.46 -13.16
N TRP A 87 -3.30 -13.20 -13.15
CA TRP A 87 -2.94 -12.26 -14.20
C TRP A 87 -1.46 -11.88 -14.13
N THR A 88 -0.73 -12.35 -15.15
CA THR A 88 0.65 -12.01 -15.42
C THR A 88 0.79 -11.23 -16.72
N SER A 89 1.60 -10.16 -16.75
CA SER A 89 1.98 -9.47 -17.99
C SER A 89 3.39 -8.90 -17.93
N ALA A 90 4.07 -8.96 -19.08
CA ALA A 90 5.41 -8.45 -19.32
C ALA A 90 5.49 -7.91 -20.76
N PRO A 91 5.61 -6.58 -20.97
CA PRO A 91 5.62 -5.54 -19.94
C PRO A 91 4.27 -5.42 -19.22
N PRO A 92 4.23 -4.85 -18.00
CA PRO A 92 2.99 -4.68 -17.26
C PRO A 92 2.04 -3.77 -18.04
N ASN A 93 0.76 -4.12 -18.05
CA ASN A 93 -0.33 -3.34 -18.61
C ASN A 93 -1.43 -3.10 -17.58
N ASP A 94 -2.18 -2.01 -17.78
CA ASP A 94 -3.40 -1.71 -17.02
C ASP A 94 -4.56 -2.65 -17.43
N ARG A 95 -5.69 -2.54 -16.73
CA ARG A 95 -6.93 -3.29 -17.06
C ARG A 95 -7.38 -3.14 -18.50
N GLY A 96 -7.13 -1.99 -19.14
CA GLY A 96 -7.47 -1.72 -20.53
C GLY A 96 -6.49 -2.33 -21.54
N GLY A 97 -5.44 -3.01 -21.06
CA GLY A 97 -4.39 -3.60 -21.88
C GLY A 97 -3.31 -2.61 -22.32
N ALA A 98 -3.38 -1.34 -21.90
CA ALA A 98 -2.37 -0.35 -22.23
C ALA A 98 -1.09 -0.60 -21.42
N VAL A 99 0.05 -0.66 -22.11
CA VAL A 99 1.36 -0.89 -21.47
C VAL A 99 1.71 0.29 -20.58
N LEU A 100 2.09 -0.01 -19.33
CA LEU A 100 2.47 0.99 -18.35
C LEU A 100 3.82 1.62 -18.73
N THR A 101 3.82 2.93 -18.92
CA THR A 101 5.01 3.69 -19.34
C THR A 101 6.10 3.61 -18.27
N GLY A 102 7.35 3.39 -18.69
CA GLY A 102 8.50 3.28 -17.77
C GLY A 102 8.76 1.87 -17.22
N PHE A 103 7.92 0.89 -17.55
CA PHE A 103 8.00 -0.48 -17.03
C PHE A 103 8.23 -1.55 -18.11
N SER A 104 8.82 -1.18 -19.25
CA SER A 104 8.96 -2.07 -20.42
C SER A 104 9.73 -3.38 -20.18
N ASN A 105 10.60 -3.42 -19.16
CA ASN A 105 11.39 -4.59 -18.77
C ASN A 105 10.97 -5.20 -17.41
N TRP A 106 9.73 -4.94 -17.02
CA TRP A 106 9.14 -5.46 -15.79
C TRP A 106 8.09 -6.52 -16.09
N THR A 107 7.70 -7.25 -15.06
CA THR A 107 6.60 -8.19 -15.09
C THR A 107 5.71 -7.94 -13.88
N ARG A 108 4.40 -7.92 -14.07
CA ARG A 108 3.43 -8.04 -12.96
C ARG A 108 2.92 -9.46 -12.87
N SER A 109 2.53 -9.87 -11.68
CA SER A 109 1.80 -11.10 -11.39
C SER A 109 0.80 -10.81 -10.28
N VAL A 110 -0.43 -11.31 -10.42
CA VAL A 110 -1.45 -11.23 -9.38
C VAL A 110 -1.90 -12.63 -9.01
N ASN A 111 -2.02 -12.88 -7.72
CA ASN A 111 -2.60 -14.08 -7.16
C ASN A 111 -3.80 -13.69 -6.30
N VAL A 112 -4.93 -14.35 -6.49
CA VAL A 112 -6.14 -14.13 -5.69
C VAL A 112 -6.55 -15.49 -5.15
N GLU A 113 -6.69 -15.57 -3.83
CA GLU A 113 -6.91 -16.85 -3.15
C GLU A 113 -7.93 -16.70 -2.03
N TRP A 114 -8.82 -17.68 -1.92
CA TRP A 114 -9.57 -17.89 -0.69
C TRP A 114 -8.63 -18.15 0.47
N VAL A 115 -8.84 -17.45 1.57
CA VAL A 115 -8.07 -17.68 2.80
C VAL A 115 -8.99 -17.85 3.99
N SER A 116 -8.54 -18.62 4.97
CA SER A 116 -9.22 -18.72 6.25
C SER A 116 -9.28 -17.34 6.93
N PRO A 117 -10.47 -16.88 7.39
CA PRO A 117 -10.59 -15.62 8.12
C PRO A 117 -9.91 -15.65 9.49
N GLU A 118 -9.61 -16.84 10.02
CA GLU A 118 -8.94 -16.99 11.30
C GLU A 118 -7.44 -16.77 11.19
N THR A 119 -6.83 -17.20 10.08
CA THR A 119 -5.36 -17.21 9.94
C THR A 119 -4.84 -16.23 8.90
N LEU A 120 -5.66 -15.83 7.92
CA LEU A 120 -5.32 -14.97 6.77
C LEU A 120 -4.20 -15.50 5.85
N ALA A 121 -3.46 -16.51 6.30
CA ALA A 121 -2.33 -17.13 5.65
C ALA A 121 -2.72 -18.43 4.93
N ALA A 122 -3.60 -19.24 5.55
CA ALA A 122 -3.98 -20.54 5.02
C ALA A 122 -4.94 -20.38 3.85
N THR A 123 -4.53 -20.86 2.67
CA THR A 123 -5.40 -20.96 1.48
C THR A 123 -6.50 -21.98 1.71
N SER A 124 -7.68 -21.72 1.20
CA SER A 124 -8.84 -22.62 1.26
C SER A 124 -9.26 -23.01 -0.16
N ALA A 125 -9.64 -24.26 -0.37
CA ALA A 125 -10.31 -24.69 -1.61
C ALA A 125 -11.82 -24.41 -1.59
N SER A 126 -12.34 -24.04 -0.42
CA SER A 126 -13.74 -23.71 -0.18
C SER A 126 -13.92 -22.21 -0.01
N PHE A 127 -15.08 -21.70 -0.42
CA PHE A 127 -15.50 -20.33 -0.20
C PHE A 127 -15.46 -19.98 1.30
N THR A 128 -14.64 -19.00 1.66
CA THR A 128 -14.52 -18.49 3.04
C THR A 128 -15.16 -17.13 3.23
N GLY A 129 -15.62 -16.50 2.15
CA GLY A 129 -16.04 -15.10 2.15
C GLY A 129 -14.89 -14.10 2.32
N LEU A 130 -13.63 -14.55 2.18
CA LEU A 130 -12.43 -13.74 2.29
C LEU A 130 -11.38 -14.16 1.23
N LYS A 131 -11.01 -13.21 0.38
CA LYS A 131 -9.95 -13.33 -0.62
C LYS A 131 -8.71 -12.56 -0.19
N ARG A 132 -7.55 -13.18 -0.35
CA ARG A 132 -6.23 -12.54 -0.29
C ARG A 132 -5.76 -12.25 -1.70
N ILE A 133 -5.47 -10.98 -1.97
CA ILE A 133 -4.87 -10.52 -3.21
C ILE A 133 -3.38 -10.30 -2.96
N THR A 134 -2.53 -10.93 -3.77
CA THR A 134 -1.08 -10.70 -3.77
C THR A 134 -0.67 -10.16 -5.13
N VAL A 135 -0.13 -8.95 -5.15
CA VAL A 135 0.47 -8.35 -6.36
C VAL A 135 1.98 -8.41 -6.22
N THR A 136 2.66 -9.03 -7.18
CA THR A 136 4.12 -9.06 -7.27
C THR A 136 4.57 -8.39 -8.55
N VAL A 137 5.58 -7.53 -8.47
CA VAL A 137 6.29 -7.02 -9.65
C VAL A 137 7.75 -7.42 -9.62
N THR A 138 8.24 -7.87 -10.77
CA THR A 138 9.63 -8.29 -10.94
C THR A 138 10.29 -7.51 -12.08
N LYS A 139 11.61 -7.38 -12.00
CA LYS A 139 12.46 -6.85 -13.07
C LYS A 139 13.68 -7.76 -13.19
N SER A 140 13.95 -8.24 -14.40
CA SER A 140 15.01 -9.25 -14.65
C SER A 140 14.89 -10.48 -13.72
N GLY A 141 13.65 -10.94 -13.47
CA GLY A 141 13.37 -12.10 -12.61
C GLY A 141 13.52 -11.87 -11.11
N LYS A 142 13.86 -10.65 -10.66
CA LYS A 142 13.95 -10.32 -9.22
C LYS A 142 12.73 -9.52 -8.79
N THR A 143 12.14 -9.90 -7.65
CA THR A 143 11.06 -9.12 -7.02
C THR A 143 11.55 -7.73 -6.65
N LYS A 144 10.81 -6.72 -7.09
CA LYS A 144 11.06 -5.31 -6.80
C LYS A 144 9.95 -4.69 -5.96
N GLY A 145 8.77 -5.30 -5.94
CA GLY A 145 7.66 -4.96 -5.04
C GLY A 145 6.71 -6.14 -4.90
N SER A 146 6.15 -6.30 -3.71
CA SER A 146 5.11 -7.28 -3.41
C SER A 146 4.17 -6.66 -2.38
N LEU A 147 2.87 -6.70 -2.63
CA LEU A 147 1.84 -6.23 -1.70
C LEU A 147 0.78 -7.31 -1.54
N VAL A 148 0.27 -7.41 -0.32
CA VAL A 148 -0.84 -8.28 0.04
C VAL A 148 -1.98 -7.40 0.54
N SER A 149 -3.20 -7.67 0.07
CA SER A 149 -4.43 -7.04 0.56
C SER A 149 -5.52 -8.10 0.68
N TYR A 150 -6.61 -7.75 1.35
CA TYR A 150 -7.72 -8.65 1.62
C TYR A 150 -9.04 -8.02 1.19
N ARG A 151 -9.96 -8.84 0.70
CA ARG A 151 -11.32 -8.45 0.30
C ARG A 151 -12.30 -9.50 0.79
N SER A 152 -13.45 -9.09 1.31
CA SER A 152 -14.48 -9.99 1.83
C SER A 152 -15.85 -9.67 1.26
N ILE A 153 -16.75 -10.68 1.22
CA ILE A 153 -18.19 -10.47 1.01
C ILE A 153 -18.83 -9.66 2.13
N ALA A 154 -18.22 -9.72 3.32
CA ALA A 154 -18.67 -9.02 4.51
C ALA A 154 -17.88 -7.73 4.62
N TRP A 155 -18.41 -6.61 4.12
CA TRP A 155 -17.93 -5.31 4.56
C TRP A 155 -18.69 -4.92 5.85
N ALA A 156 -18.12 -5.18 7.02
CA ALA A 156 -18.22 -4.30 8.20
C ALA A 156 -17.33 -4.70 9.39
N ASP A 157 -17.32 -5.94 9.91
CA ASP A 157 -16.92 -6.13 11.33
C ASP A 157 -15.98 -7.31 11.68
N THR A 158 -15.30 -8.00 10.75
CA THR A 158 -14.48 -9.17 11.19
C THR A 158 -13.26 -9.55 10.33
N ILE A 159 -12.67 -8.63 9.57
CA ILE A 159 -11.29 -8.84 9.12
C ILE A 159 -10.35 -8.22 10.17
N PRO A 160 -9.47 -8.99 10.82
CA PRO A 160 -8.39 -8.42 11.63
C PRO A 160 -7.56 -7.45 10.78
N SER A 161 -7.13 -6.31 11.34
CA SER A 161 -6.27 -5.35 10.65
C SER A 161 -5.14 -6.05 9.88
N PRO A 162 -4.80 -5.63 8.65
CA PRO A 162 -3.81 -6.31 7.81
C PRO A 162 -2.50 -6.50 8.58
N ILE A 163 -2.07 -7.76 8.66
CA ILE A 163 -0.80 -8.18 9.26
C ILE A 163 0.30 -7.98 8.21
N ASP A 164 1.33 -7.20 8.51
CA ASP A 164 2.50 -7.03 7.65
C ASP A 164 3.42 -8.27 7.65
N ALA A 165 4.44 -8.30 6.78
CA ALA A 165 5.35 -9.43 6.65
C ALA A 165 6.16 -9.75 7.94
N THR A 166 6.10 -8.89 8.96
CA THR A 166 6.75 -9.09 10.27
C THR A 166 5.79 -9.59 11.35
N GLY A 167 4.50 -9.78 11.01
CA GLY A 167 3.47 -10.18 11.97
C GLY A 167 2.82 -9.00 12.69
N ASN A 168 3.09 -7.76 12.28
CA ASN A 168 2.56 -6.54 12.91
C ASN A 168 1.24 -6.10 12.26
N ARG A 169 0.22 -5.82 13.07
CA ARG A 169 -1.11 -5.40 12.64
C ARG A 169 -1.20 -3.89 12.65
N ALA A 170 -1.75 -3.31 11.59
CA ALA A 170 -1.96 -1.87 11.55
C ALA A 170 -2.85 -1.38 12.72
N PRO A 171 -2.55 -0.19 13.28
CA PRO A 171 -3.35 0.38 14.35
C PRO A 171 -4.76 0.76 13.86
N VAL A 172 -5.66 1.05 14.79
CA VAL A 172 -6.97 1.63 14.53
C VAL A 172 -6.94 3.09 14.95
N ALA A 173 -7.09 3.99 13.99
CA ALA A 173 -7.16 5.43 14.24
C ALA A 173 -8.60 5.86 14.54
N VAL A 174 -8.80 6.60 15.64
CA VAL A 174 -10.10 7.20 15.98
C VAL A 174 -9.90 8.67 16.27
N ALA A 175 -10.46 9.53 15.43
CA ALA A 175 -10.40 10.98 15.59
C ALA A 175 -11.70 11.53 16.18
N THR A 176 -11.63 12.07 17.38
CA THR A 176 -12.78 12.70 18.05
C THR A 176 -12.56 14.19 18.29
N SER A 177 -13.67 14.91 18.43
CA SER A 177 -13.75 16.28 18.91
C SER A 177 -15.08 16.43 19.66
N PRO A 178 -15.15 17.21 20.75
CA PRO A 178 -16.42 17.47 21.43
C PRO A 178 -17.42 18.19 20.52
N ASN A 179 -16.92 19.05 19.63
CA ASN A 179 -17.72 19.88 18.76
C ASN A 179 -17.51 19.48 17.29
N SER A 180 -18.56 19.54 16.47
CA SER A 180 -18.45 19.42 15.00
C SER A 180 -18.38 20.79 14.30
N SER A 181 -18.45 21.87 15.07
CA SER A 181 -18.36 23.24 14.58
C SER A 181 -17.74 24.19 15.61
N GLY A 182 -17.32 25.36 15.15
CA GLY A 182 -16.77 26.44 15.97
C GLY A 182 -16.85 27.78 15.25
N TYR A 183 -16.24 28.80 15.86
CA TYR A 183 -16.15 30.15 15.30
C TYR A 183 -14.68 30.53 15.06
N VAL A 184 -14.45 31.48 14.15
CA VAL A 184 -13.12 32.04 13.93
C VAL A 184 -12.53 32.53 15.27
N GLY A 185 -11.26 32.22 15.51
CA GLY A 185 -10.56 32.61 16.74
C GLY A 185 -10.88 31.75 17.97
N SER A 186 -11.84 30.83 17.89
CA SER A 186 -12.10 29.86 18.97
C SER A 186 -11.26 28.60 18.81
N ALA A 187 -10.80 28.06 19.94
CA ALA A 187 -10.05 26.81 19.98
C ALA A 187 -10.99 25.60 19.85
N VAL A 188 -10.64 24.67 18.96
CA VAL A 188 -11.27 23.36 18.80
C VAL A 188 -10.29 22.29 19.27
N THR A 189 -10.73 21.47 20.22
CA THR A 189 -9.94 20.34 20.73
C THR A 189 -10.20 19.09 19.90
N PHE A 190 -9.14 18.34 19.61
CA PHE A 190 -9.17 17.06 18.94
C PHE A 190 -8.52 16.01 19.85
N ASP A 191 -9.10 14.82 19.88
CA ASP A 191 -8.66 13.74 20.74
C ASP A 191 -8.60 12.40 19.99
N ALA A 192 -7.44 11.77 20.03
CA ALA A 192 -7.15 10.46 19.46
C ALA A 192 -7.22 9.34 20.51
N SER A 193 -7.72 9.61 21.72
CA SER A 193 -7.61 8.71 22.87
C SER A 193 -8.25 7.33 22.69
N SER A 194 -9.24 7.22 21.82
CA SER A 194 -9.89 5.97 21.45
C SER A 194 -9.18 5.17 20.35
N SER A 195 -8.03 5.66 19.85
CA SER A 195 -7.19 4.89 18.94
C SER A 195 -6.51 3.74 19.69
N SER A 196 -6.32 2.61 19.02
CA SER A 196 -5.76 1.41 19.61
C SER A 196 -4.85 0.69 18.63
N ASP A 197 -3.96 -0.14 19.17
CA ASP A 197 -3.17 -1.07 18.38
C ASP A 197 -3.52 -2.51 18.77
N PRO A 198 -3.86 -3.40 17.83
CA PRO A 198 -4.20 -4.78 18.15
C PRO A 198 -3.05 -5.57 18.82
N ASP A 199 -1.80 -5.21 18.58
CA ASP A 199 -0.60 -5.82 19.16
C ASP A 199 -0.18 -5.17 20.48
N GLY A 200 -0.84 -4.08 20.88
CA GLY A 200 -0.56 -3.34 22.11
C GLY A 200 0.64 -2.40 22.01
N ASP A 201 1.07 -2.07 20.78
CA ASP A 201 2.21 -1.21 20.53
C ASP A 201 1.95 0.26 20.94
N TYR A 202 3.04 0.99 21.21
CA TYR A 202 2.96 2.40 21.56
C TYR A 202 2.59 3.25 20.33
N LEU A 203 1.54 4.05 20.47
CA LEU A 203 1.04 4.88 19.38
C LEU A 203 1.55 6.31 19.43
N SER A 204 1.94 6.84 18.27
CA SER A 204 2.17 8.27 18.05
C SER A 204 1.18 8.86 17.05
N TYR A 205 0.92 10.16 17.15
CA TYR A 205 -0.24 10.82 16.52
C TYR A 205 0.19 12.11 15.82
N VAL A 206 -0.21 12.26 14.57
CA VAL A 206 -0.03 13.47 13.78
C VAL A 206 -1.38 13.93 13.24
N TRP A 207 -1.69 15.20 13.43
CA TRP A 207 -2.91 15.83 12.96
C TRP A 207 -2.58 16.79 11.83
N ASN A 208 -3.36 16.75 10.75
CA ASN A 208 -3.42 17.77 9.70
C ASN A 208 -4.79 18.43 9.77
N PHE A 209 -4.83 19.75 9.94
CA PHE A 209 -6.07 20.48 10.17
C PHE A 209 -6.79 20.94 8.89
N GLY A 210 -6.30 20.56 7.71
CA GLY A 210 -6.90 20.97 6.43
C GLY A 210 -6.65 22.43 6.05
N ASP A 211 -5.94 23.20 6.87
CA ASP A 211 -5.51 24.58 6.60
C ASP A 211 -4.01 24.69 6.31
N GLY A 212 -3.36 23.56 6.02
CA GLY A 212 -1.91 23.46 5.79
C GLY A 212 -1.06 23.40 7.06
N LYS A 213 -1.66 23.50 8.26
CA LYS A 213 -0.94 23.34 9.53
C LYS A 213 -1.13 21.93 10.10
N THR A 214 -0.13 21.48 10.83
CA THR A 214 -0.13 20.18 11.52
C THR A 214 0.19 20.34 13.01
N SER A 215 -0.10 19.30 13.78
CA SER A 215 0.32 19.17 15.19
C SER A 215 0.58 17.69 15.52
N ALA A 216 1.29 17.43 16.61
CA ALA A 216 1.55 16.08 17.10
C ALA A 216 1.07 15.95 18.55
N GLY A 217 0.52 14.79 18.89
CA GLY A 217 0.04 14.50 20.23
C GLY A 217 -1.31 13.79 20.26
N LYS A 218 -1.55 13.04 21.34
CA LYS A 218 -2.79 12.28 21.56
C LYS A 218 -4.01 13.19 21.63
N THR A 219 -3.86 14.34 22.28
CA THR A 219 -4.88 15.40 22.34
C THR A 219 -4.24 16.72 21.93
N VAL A 220 -4.87 17.46 21.02
CA VAL A 220 -4.36 18.73 20.49
C VAL A 220 -5.46 19.78 20.43
N SER A 221 -5.07 21.05 20.45
CA SER A 221 -5.98 22.18 20.29
C SER A 221 -5.60 23.00 19.06
N LYS A 222 -6.60 23.44 18.29
CA LYS A 222 -6.42 24.18 17.04
C LYS A 222 -7.40 25.35 16.97
N THR A 223 -6.87 26.52 16.63
CA THR A 223 -7.67 27.72 16.33
C THR A 223 -7.61 28.02 14.83
N TYR A 224 -8.76 28.24 14.21
CA TYR A 224 -8.88 28.62 12.79
C TYR A 224 -9.04 30.14 12.67
N THR A 225 -8.36 30.72 11.67
CA THR A 225 -8.35 32.17 11.43
C THR A 225 -9.29 32.60 10.31
N ALA A 226 -9.93 31.64 9.63
CA ALA A 226 -10.90 31.88 8.57
C ALA A 226 -12.08 30.92 8.74
N SER A 227 -13.26 31.38 8.33
CA SER A 227 -14.45 30.53 8.25
C SER A 227 -14.34 29.55 7.09
N GLY A 228 -14.88 28.35 7.24
CA GLY A 228 -14.84 27.31 6.23
C GLY A 228 -15.06 25.92 6.81
N ASN A 229 -15.17 24.92 5.93
CA ASN A 229 -15.19 23.52 6.33
C ASN A 229 -13.77 22.95 6.23
N TYR A 230 -13.28 22.43 7.34
CA TYR A 230 -11.94 21.86 7.44
C TYR A 230 -12.01 20.35 7.67
N THR A 231 -11.41 19.59 6.76
CA THR A 231 -11.22 18.14 6.96
C THR A 231 -9.95 17.91 7.75
N VAL A 232 -10.12 17.57 9.02
CA VAL A 232 -9.02 17.26 9.94
C VAL A 232 -8.67 15.79 9.81
N VAL A 233 -7.42 15.48 9.47
CA VAL A 233 -6.92 14.12 9.29
C VAL A 233 -5.95 13.78 10.41
N LEU A 234 -6.29 12.76 11.19
CA LEU A 234 -5.39 12.08 12.12
C LEU A 234 -4.62 10.99 11.37
N THR A 235 -3.32 10.89 11.60
CA THR A 235 -2.47 9.74 11.26
C THR A 235 -1.90 9.17 12.55
N VAL A 236 -2.11 7.88 12.78
CA VAL A 236 -1.61 7.11 13.92
C VAL A 236 -0.51 6.17 13.43
N TYR A 237 0.61 6.14 14.14
CA TYR A 237 1.76 5.28 13.85
C TYR A 237 2.01 4.32 15.01
N ASP A 238 2.27 3.05 14.70
CA ASP A 238 2.58 1.98 15.66
C ASP A 238 4.09 1.87 16.02
N GLY A 239 4.95 2.62 15.32
CA GLY A 239 6.41 2.56 15.50
C GLY A 239 7.09 1.34 14.86
N ARG A 240 6.34 0.46 14.19
CA ARG A 240 6.81 -0.76 13.51
C ARG A 240 6.63 -0.70 11.99
N GLY A 241 6.06 0.39 11.50
CA GLY A 241 6.04 0.75 10.09
C GLY A 241 4.65 0.76 9.48
N SER A 242 3.61 0.39 10.24
CA SER A 242 2.22 0.56 9.81
C SER A 242 1.61 1.83 10.38
N THR A 243 0.61 2.33 9.67
CA THR A 243 -0.11 3.54 10.06
C THR A 243 -1.59 3.40 9.73
N ALA A 244 -2.43 4.10 10.47
CA ALA A 244 -3.84 4.25 10.15
C ALA A 244 -4.27 5.72 10.19
N THR A 245 -5.30 6.05 9.42
CA THR A 245 -5.80 7.42 9.34
C THR A 245 -7.29 7.49 9.67
N ALA A 246 -7.69 8.56 10.33
CA ALA A 246 -9.10 8.91 10.56
C ALA A 246 -9.33 10.37 10.19
N ALA A 247 -10.49 10.67 9.62
CA ALA A 247 -10.84 12.03 9.23
C ALA A 247 -12.07 12.54 10.00
N ARG A 248 -12.08 13.83 10.32
CA ARG A 248 -13.22 14.51 10.92
C ARG A 248 -13.37 15.91 10.34
N THR A 249 -14.57 16.22 9.87
CA THR A 249 -14.88 17.55 9.34
C THR A 249 -15.36 18.48 10.45
N ILE A 250 -14.84 19.70 10.48
CA ILE A 250 -15.26 20.77 11.40
C ILE A 250 -15.68 21.99 10.57
N ALA A 251 -16.87 22.52 10.85
CA ALA A 251 -17.36 23.76 10.26
C ALA A 251 -16.97 24.97 11.13
N ILE A 252 -16.30 25.95 10.56
CA ILE A 252 -15.93 27.20 11.23
C ILE A 252 -16.77 28.34 10.66
N TYR A 253 -17.56 28.96 11.53
CA TYR A 253 -18.36 30.13 11.20
C TYR A 253 -17.60 31.43 11.49
N PRO A 254 -17.97 32.55 10.84
CA PRO A 254 -17.39 33.86 11.10
C PRO A 254 -17.43 34.26 12.58
#